data_AF-A0A562QY62-F1
#
_entry.id   AF-A0A562QY62-F1
#
_cell.length_a   1.000
_cell.length_b   1.000
_cell.length_c   1.000
_cell.angle_alpha   90.00
_cell.angle_beta   90.00
_cell.angle_gamma   90.00
#
_symmetry.space_group_name_H-M   'P 1'
#
loop_
_entity.id
_entity.type
_entity.pdbx_description
1 polymer ?
#
loop_
_entity_poly.entity_id
_entity_poly.type
_entity_poly.pdbx_seq_one_letter_code
_entity_poly.pdbx_strand_id
1 'polypeptide(L)' 'MAKAKKHTARGRKQDRARVAGGEDYEVSYEAKKTRRSASAVKKAVKKVGSSRKKVERRLGR' A
#
# COMPACT_ATOMS: atom_id res chain seq x y z
N MET A 1 10.73 -10.36 29.16
CA MET A 1 9.50 -10.34 28.32
C MET A 1 9.41 -8.99 27.60
N ALA A 2 9.35 -8.97 26.27
CA ALA A 2 9.30 -7.73 25.51
C ALA A 2 7.93 -7.03 25.71
N LYS A 3 7.95 -5.74 26.09
CA LYS A 3 6.75 -4.93 26.32
C LYS A 3 5.97 -4.79 25.01
N ALA A 4 4.68 -5.14 25.00
CA ALA A 4 3.81 -4.96 23.83
C ALA A 4 3.81 -3.48 23.39
N LYS A 5 4.19 -3.22 22.14
CA LYS A 5 4.33 -1.86 21.60
C LYS A 5 2.94 -1.27 21.41
N LYS A 6 2.55 -0.28 22.20
CA LYS A 6 1.25 0.40 22.06
C LYS A 6 1.15 1.04 20.66
N HIS A 7 0.14 0.66 19.87
CA HIS A 7 -0.13 1.27 18.56
C HIS A 7 -0.55 2.72 18.73
N THR A 8 0.37 3.65 18.53
CA THR A 8 0.09 5.08 18.55
C THR A 8 -0.68 5.49 17.29
N ALA A 9 -1.47 6.56 17.37
CA ALA A 9 -2.16 7.13 16.21
C ALA A 9 -1.20 7.51 15.07
N ARG A 10 0.04 7.91 15.42
CA ARG A 10 1.11 8.24 14.48
C ARG A 10 1.57 7.01 13.67
N GLY A 11 1.72 5.84 14.31
CA GLY A 11 2.09 4.59 13.63
C GLY A 11 1.04 4.14 12.63
N ARG A 12 -0.24 4.12 13.05
CA ARG A 12 -1.37 3.75 12.16
C ARG A 12 -1.46 4.63 10.91
N LYS A 13 -1.11 5.92 11.02
CA LYS A 13 -1.09 6.83 9.85
C LYS A 13 0.06 6.50 8.88
N GLN A 14 1.22 6.07 9.37
CA GLN A 14 2.32 5.62 8.52
C GLN A 14 1.97 4.35 7.76
N ASP A 15 1.36 3.37 8.42
CA ASP A 15 0.98 2.10 7.80
C ASP A 15 -0.03 2.34 6.68
N ARG A 16 -1.06 3.15 6.92
CA ARG A 16 -2.07 3.53 5.92
C ARG A 16 -1.53 4.33 4.73
N ALA A 17 -0.33 4.91 4.84
CA ALA A 17 0.28 5.66 3.75
C ALA A 17 1.06 4.75 2.78
N ARG A 18 1.21 3.47 3.12
CA ARG A 18 1.98 2.50 2.36
C ARG A 18 1.08 1.43 1.76
N VAL A 19 1.51 0.86 0.64
CA VAL A 19 0.94 -0.32 -0.02
C VAL A 19 2.01 -1.40 0.06
N ALA A 20 1.69 -2.48 0.77
CA ALA A 20 2.55 -3.65 0.83
C ALA A 20 2.36 -4.47 -0.46
N GLY A 21 3.28 -4.34 -1.42
CA GLY A 21 3.19 -5.04 -2.71
C GLY A 21 3.31 -6.58 -2.62
N GLY A 22 3.73 -7.10 -1.47
CA GLY A 22 3.79 -8.53 -1.16
C GLY A 22 2.55 -9.07 -0.42
N GLU A 23 1.64 -8.19 0.02
CA GLU A 23 0.39 -8.58 0.68
C GLU A 23 -0.72 -8.61 -0.36
N ASP A 24 -1.27 -9.80 -0.65
CA ASP A 24 -2.28 -9.94 -1.70
C ASP A 24 -3.58 -9.19 -1.36
N TYR A 25 -3.91 -9.03 -0.07
CA TYR A 25 -5.05 -8.22 0.36
C TYR A 25 -4.88 -6.73 0.00
N GLU A 26 -3.73 -6.14 0.33
CA GLU A 26 -3.41 -4.73 0.01
C GLU A 26 -3.35 -4.49 -1.50
N VAL A 27 -2.73 -5.41 -2.24
CA VAL A 27 -2.68 -5.33 -3.71
C VAL A 27 -4.08 -5.41 -4.32
N SER A 28 -4.93 -6.32 -3.83
CA SER A 28 -6.29 -6.49 -4.31
C SER A 28 -7.18 -5.29 -3.97
N TYR A 29 -6.99 -4.71 -2.79
CA TYR A 29 -7.70 -3.50 -2.38
C TYR A 29 -7.37 -2.32 -3.29
N GLU A 30 -6.08 -2.07 -3.53
CA GLU A 30 -5.63 -1.01 -4.45
C GLU A 30 -6.08 -1.25 -5.89
N ALA A 31 -6.04 -2.51 -6.34
CA ALA A 31 -6.52 -2.91 -7.66
C ALA A 31 -8.01 -2.57 -7.83
N LYS A 32 -8.85 -2.93 -6.85
CA LYS A 32 -10.28 -2.58 -6.83
C LYS A 32 -10.50 -1.08 -6.80
N LYS A 33 -9.77 -0.36 -5.94
CA LYS A 33 -9.89 1.09 -5.78
C LYS A 33 -9.52 1.85 -7.06
N THR A 34 -8.44 1.43 -7.71
CA THR A 34 -7.92 2.06 -8.93
C THR A 34 -8.51 1.49 -10.22
N ARG A 35 -9.39 0.47 -10.13
CA ARG A 35 -9.93 -0.28 -11.27
C ARG A 35 -8.82 -0.81 -12.21
N ARG A 36 -7.70 -1.21 -11.63
CA ARG A 36 -6.55 -1.80 -12.33
C ARG A 36 -6.35 -3.25 -11.92
N SER A 37 -5.53 -3.98 -12.68
CA SER A 37 -5.18 -5.35 -12.32
C SER A 37 -4.18 -5.38 -11.16
N ALA A 38 -4.19 -6.47 -10.38
CA ALA A 38 -3.19 -6.72 -9.33
C ALA A 38 -1.75 -6.68 -9.89
N SER A 39 -1.55 -7.16 -11.12
CA SER A 39 -0.25 -7.10 -11.79
C SER A 39 0.20 -5.66 -12.10
N ALA A 40 -0.73 -4.77 -12.47
CA ALA A 40 -0.43 -3.35 -12.67
C ALA A 40 -0.04 -2.67 -11.35
N VAL A 41 -0.73 -3.01 -10.25
CA VAL A 41 -0.38 -2.53 -8.89
C VAL A 41 1.01 -3.00 -8.48
N LYS A 42 1.32 -4.30 -8.61
CA LYS A 42 2.66 -4.85 -8.29
C LYS A 42 3.76 -4.17 -9.12
N LYS A 43 3.52 -3.92 -10.42
CA LYS A 43 4.43 -3.15 -11.29
C LYS A 43 4.58 -1.69 -10.84
N ALA A 44 3.48 -1.04 -10.46
CA ALA A 44 3.52 0.34 -9.97
C ALA A 44 4.33 0.43 -8.66
N VAL A 45 4.06 -0.44 -7.68
CA VAL A 45 4.81 -0.50 -6.41
C VAL A 45 6.30 -0.72 -6.66
N LYS A 46 6.67 -1.64 -7.57
CA LYS A 46 8.07 -1.86 -7.95
C LYS A 46 8.74 -0.62 -8.55
N LYS A 47 7.97 0.21 -9.28
CA LYS A 47 8.50 1.41 -9.98
C LYS A 47 8.54 2.67 -9.12
N VAL A 48 7.51 2.93 -8.31
CA VAL A 48 7.38 4.19 -7.54
C VAL A 48 7.57 4.02 -6.03
N GLY A 49 7.80 2.77 -5.58
CA GLY A 49 7.88 2.37 -4.19
C GLY A 49 6.51 2.14 -3.56
N SER A 50 6.50 1.82 -2.26
CA SER A 50 5.30 1.47 -1.50
C SER A 50 4.41 2.66 -1.14
N SER A 51 4.70 3.89 -1.58
CA SER A 51 3.85 5.04 -1.22
C SER A 51 2.50 4.97 -1.95
N ARG A 52 1.40 4.83 -1.18
CA ARG A 52 0.02 4.75 -1.71
C ARG A 52 -0.29 5.89 -2.69
N LYS A 53 0.00 7.14 -2.30
CA LYS A 53 -0.19 8.32 -3.15
C LYS A 53 0.58 8.24 -4.48
N LYS A 54 1.80 7.68 -4.48
CA LYS A 54 2.58 7.54 -5.72
C LYS A 54 2.02 6.42 -6.59
N VAL A 55 1.63 5.30 -5.99
CA VAL A 55 1.03 4.15 -6.67
C VAL A 55 -0.29 4.55 -7.33
N GLU A 56 -1.21 5.16 -6.59
CA GLU A 56 -2.49 5.65 -7.10
C GLU A 56 -2.30 6.65 -8.25
N ARG A 57 -1.41 7.64 -8.11
CA ARG A 57 -1.11 8.60 -9.18
C ARG A 57 -0.58 7.93 -10.45
N ARG A 58 0.15 6.81 -10.31
CA ARG A 58 0.66 6.05 -11.45
C ARG A 58 -0.43 5.22 -12.12
N LEU A 59 -1.41 4.74 -11.36
CA LEU A 59 -2.52 3.88 -11.81
C LEU A 59 -3.75 4.67 -12.30
N GLY A 60 -3.91 5.92 -11.86
CA GLY A 60 -5.00 6.83 -12.23
C GLY A 60 -4.74 7.69 -13.46
N ARG A 61 -3.72 7.36 -14.26
CA ARG A 61 -3.65 7.71 -15.69
C ARG A 61 -4.25 6.56 -16.47
#